data_AF-A0A960SJJ4-F1
#
_entry.id   AF-A0A960SJJ4-F1
#
_cell.length_a   1.000
_cell.length_b   1.000
_cell.length_c   1.000
_cell.angle_alpha   90.00
_cell.angle_beta   90.00
_cell.angle_gamma   90.00
#
_symmetry.space_group_name_H-M   'P 1'
#
loop_
_entity.id
_entity.type
_entity.pdbx_description
1 polymer ?
#
loop_
_entity_poly.entity_id
_entity_poly.type
_entity_poly.pdbx_seq_one_letter_code
_entity_poly.pdbx_strand_id
1 'polypeptide(L)'
;MNYLKITLVVAGLLTIGFIGGFHAHRYLATKKIKEVAELRMARGFQTRFFDAVQATDIQRAVLEPIVERYGKKMALIYQDFRKNRQLLTDSLLNELKP
;
A
#
# COMPACT_ATOMS: atom_id res chain seq x y z
N MET A 1 17.73 45.35 13.79
CA MET A 1 16.32 45.20 13.33
C MET A 1 16.16 44.42 12.01
N ASN A 2 17.22 44.21 11.20
CA ASN A 2 17.12 43.46 9.93
C ASN A 2 17.18 41.93 10.06
N TYR A 3 17.92 41.38 11.03
CA TYR A 3 18.05 39.94 11.21
C TYR A 3 16.72 39.23 11.49
N LEU A 4 15.84 39.87 12.28
CA LEU A 4 14.52 39.33 12.64
C LEU A 4 13.60 39.18 11.42
N LYS A 5 13.67 40.11 10.46
CA LYS A 5 12.91 40.04 9.21
C LYS A 5 13.43 38.92 8.30
N ILE A 6 14.75 38.75 8.21
CA ILE A 6 15.37 37.71 7.40
C ILE A 6 15.02 36.33 7.95
N THR A 7 15.12 36.12 9.27
CA THR A 7 14.76 34.85 9.90
C THR A 7 13.29 34.49 9.67
N LEU A 8 12.38 35.47 9.72
CA LEU A 8 10.95 35.27 9.44
C LEU A 8 10.69 34.83 7.99
N VAL A 9 11.38 35.44 7.03
CA VAL A 9 11.26 35.09 5.61
C VAL A 9 11.81 33.68 5.35
N VAL A 10 12.96 33.35 5.92
CA VAL A 10 13.56 32.00 5.80
C VAL A 10 12.67 30.94 6.45
N ALA A 11 12.13 31.22 7.64
CA ALA A 11 11.21 30.31 8.32
C ALA A 11 9.91 30.08 7.52
N GLY A 12 9.39 31.12 6.87
CA GLY A 12 8.22 31.03 6.00
C GLY A 12 8.47 30.18 4.75
N LEU A 13 9.62 30.38 4.10
CA LEU A 13 10.02 29.58 2.93
C LEU A 13 10.20 28.09 3.30
N LEU A 14 10.79 27.81 4.46
CA LEU A 14 10.95 26.45 4.96
C LEU A 14 9.61 25.79 5.26
N THR A 15 8.67 26.49 5.88
CA THR A 15 7.34 25.92 6.16
C THR A 15 6.55 25.65 4.88
N ILE A 16 6.60 26.54 3.88
CA ILE A 16 5.92 26.31 2.60
C ILE A 16 6.54 25.12 1.86
N GLY A 17 7.86 25.03 1.79
CA GLY A 17 8.56 23.88 1.19
C GLY A 17 8.27 22.57 1.94
N PHE A 18 8.23 22.62 3.27
CA PHE A 18 7.91 21.46 4.11
C PHE A 18 6.46 21.00 3.91
N ILE A 19 5.49 21.92 3.89
CA ILE A 19 4.07 21.58 3.69
C ILE A 19 3.85 20.99 2.29
N GLY A 20 4.46 21.59 1.26
CA GLY A 20 4.38 21.10 -0.12
C GLY A 20 5.00 19.69 -0.26
N GLY A 21 6.21 19.49 0.26
CA GLY A 21 6.88 18.20 0.25
C GLY A 21 6.14 17.13 1.07
N PHE A 22 5.64 17.50 2.25
CA PHE A 22 4.85 16.61 3.11
C PHE A 22 3.54 16.18 2.43
N HIS A 23 2.85 17.09 1.73
CA HIS A 23 1.62 16.76 1.01
C HIS A 23 1.88 15.81 -0.17
N ALA A 24 2.93 16.05 -0.95
CA ALA A 24 3.34 15.18 -2.05
C ALA A 24 3.75 13.78 -1.55
N HIS A 25 4.51 13.72 -0.46
CA HIS A 25 4.95 12.46 0.15
C HIS A 25 3.77 11.68 0.76
N ARG A 26 2.82 12.39 1.39
CA ARG A 26 1.58 11.79 1.89
C ARG A 26 0.75 11.24 0.74
N TYR A 27 0.62 11.95 -0.37
CA TYR A 27 -0.12 11.46 -1.54
C TYR A 27 0.50 10.18 -2.12
N LEU A 28 1.82 10.14 -2.29
CA LEU A 28 2.56 8.96 -2.75
C LEU A 28 2.46 7.77 -1.77
N ALA A 29 2.59 8.03 -0.48
CA ALA A 29 2.42 7.02 0.56
C ALA A 29 1.00 6.47 0.58
N THR A 30 -0.02 7.33 0.45
CA THR A 30 -1.43 6.92 0.44
C THR A 30 -1.74 6.09 -0.80
N LYS A 31 -1.16 6.43 -1.96
CA LYS A 31 -1.30 5.66 -3.20
C LYS A 31 -0.67 4.27 -3.07
N LYS A 32 0.55 4.17 -2.52
CA LYS A 32 1.19 2.87 -2.24
C LYS A 32 0.44 2.05 -1.19
N ILE A 33 -0.09 2.69 -0.15
CA ILE A 33 -0.91 2.01 0.87
C ILE A 33 -2.20 1.49 0.24
N LYS A 34 -2.86 2.26 -0.64
CA LYS A 34 -4.02 1.79 -1.40
C LYS A 34 -3.68 0.64 -2.32
N GLU A 35 -2.59 0.70 -3.06
CA GLU A 35 -2.15 -0.36 -3.97
C GLU A 35 -1.88 -1.68 -3.21
N VAL A 36 -1.23 -1.59 -2.04
CA VAL A 36 -1.00 -2.73 -1.13
C VAL A 36 -2.30 -3.21 -0.47
N ALA A 37 -3.22 -2.30 -0.15
CA ALA A 37 -4.54 -2.64 0.38
C ALA A 37 -5.45 -3.30 -0.67
N GLU A 38 -5.35 -2.90 -1.93
CA GLU A 38 -6.08 -3.48 -3.06
C GLU A 38 -5.56 -4.88 -3.38
N LEU A 39 -4.24 -5.10 -3.36
CA LEU A 39 -3.62 -6.43 -3.43
C LEU A 39 -4.11 -7.38 -2.33
N ARG A 40 -4.57 -6.83 -1.21
CA ARG A 40 -5.11 -7.56 -0.05
C ARG A 40 -6.54 -8.05 -0.23
N MET A 41 -7.26 -7.54 -1.24
CA MET A 41 -8.61 -7.96 -1.58
C MET A 41 -8.58 -8.78 -2.88
N ALA A 42 -9.56 -9.68 -3.06
CA ALA A 42 -9.70 -10.51 -4.27
C ALA A 42 -9.58 -9.72 -5.60
N ARG A 43 -9.95 -8.43 -5.57
CA ARG A 43 -9.85 -7.49 -6.68
C ARG A 43 -8.42 -7.13 -7.09
N GLY A 44 -7.47 -7.02 -6.15
CA GLY A 44 -6.07 -6.73 -6.49
C GLY A 44 -5.35 -7.92 -7.11
N PHE A 45 -5.74 -9.15 -6.75
CA PHE A 45 -5.30 -10.34 -7.47
C PHE A 45 -5.82 -10.33 -8.91
N GLN A 46 -7.10 -10.00 -9.10
CA GLN A 46 -7.71 -9.91 -10.43
C GLN A 46 -7.02 -8.87 -11.32
N THR A 47 -6.75 -7.67 -10.80
CA THR A 47 -6.03 -6.62 -11.52
C THR A 47 -4.62 -7.07 -11.92
N ARG A 48 -3.83 -7.60 -10.98
CA ARG A 48 -2.47 -8.10 -11.26
C ARG A 48 -2.46 -9.22 -12.29
N PHE A 49 -3.42 -10.13 -12.21
CA PHE A 49 -3.53 -11.24 -13.16
C PHE A 49 -3.78 -10.71 -14.57
N PHE A 50 -4.77 -9.83 -14.74
CA PHE A 50 -5.11 -9.28 -16.06
C PHE A 50 -4.03 -8.37 -16.65
N ASP A 51 -3.29 -7.66 -15.82
CA ASP A 51 -2.14 -6.87 -16.28
C ASP A 51 -0.98 -7.78 -16.69
N ALA A 52 -0.71 -8.86 -15.95
CA ALA A 52 0.35 -9.83 -16.28
C ALA A 52 0.07 -10.58 -17.58
N VAL A 53 -1.18 -10.96 -17.83
CA VAL A 53 -1.57 -11.63 -19.09
C VAL A 53 -1.88 -10.66 -20.23
N GLN A 54 -1.78 -9.35 -19.99
CA GLN A 54 -2.16 -8.29 -20.95
C GLN A 54 -3.54 -8.55 -21.58
N ALA A 55 -4.49 -8.98 -20.77
CA ALA A 55 -5.80 -9.41 -21.27
C ALA A 55 -6.55 -8.23 -21.90
N THR A 56 -7.06 -8.45 -23.11
CA THR A 56 -7.97 -7.51 -23.79
C THR A 56 -9.31 -7.43 -23.07
N ASP A 57 -10.09 -6.37 -23.30
CA ASP A 57 -11.38 -6.18 -22.60
C ASP A 57 -12.37 -7.34 -22.83
N ILE A 58 -12.35 -7.93 -24.03
CA ILE A 58 -13.16 -9.11 -24.37
C ILE A 58 -12.70 -10.33 -23.57
N GLN A 59 -11.38 -10.56 -23.46
CA GLN A 59 -10.83 -11.66 -22.67
C GLN A 59 -11.06 -11.46 -21.17
N ARG A 60 -10.99 -10.21 -20.69
CA ARG A 60 -11.30 -9.86 -19.29
C ARG A 60 -12.73 -10.24 -18.95
N ALA A 61 -13.71 -9.89 -19.78
CA ALA A 61 -15.12 -10.22 -19.55
C ALA A 61 -15.38 -11.73 -19.49
N VAL A 62 -14.67 -12.53 -20.29
CA VAL A 62 -14.80 -14.00 -20.29
C VAL A 62 -14.12 -14.63 -19.07
N LEU A 63 -12.96 -14.13 -18.68
CA LEU A 63 -12.13 -14.69 -17.61
C LEU A 63 -12.51 -14.17 -16.22
N GLU A 64 -13.20 -13.03 -16.13
CA GLU A 64 -13.63 -12.41 -14.88
C GLU A 64 -14.27 -13.37 -13.87
N PRO A 65 -15.29 -14.18 -14.20
CA PRO A 65 -15.91 -15.09 -13.23
C PRO A 65 -14.96 -16.21 -12.75
N ILE A 66 -13.95 -16.56 -13.54
CA ILE A 66 -12.92 -17.53 -13.17
C ILE A 66 -11.93 -16.87 -12.22
N VAL A 67 -11.39 -15.71 -12.62
CA VAL A 67 -10.38 -14.97 -11.86
C VAL A 67 -10.94 -14.49 -10.52
N GLU A 68 -12.20 -14.06 -10.47
CA GLU A 68 -12.86 -13.67 -9.22
C GLU A 68 -12.94 -14.83 -8.22
N ARG A 69 -13.29 -16.04 -8.70
CA ARG A 69 -13.38 -17.25 -7.87
C ARG A 69 -12.02 -17.62 -7.27
N TYR A 70 -10.96 -17.55 -8.06
CA TYR A 70 -9.60 -17.81 -7.57
C TYR A 70 -9.07 -16.66 -6.71
N GLY A 71 -9.44 -15.41 -6.99
CA GLY A 71 -9.13 -14.25 -6.17
C GLY A 71 -9.68 -14.39 -4.74
N LYS A 72 -10.91 -14.91 -4.58
CA LYS A 72 -11.48 -15.22 -3.26
C LYS A 72 -10.68 -16.30 -2.50
N LYS A 73 -10.24 -17.36 -3.19
CA LYS A 73 -9.38 -18.39 -2.58
C LYS A 73 -8.02 -17.84 -2.16
N MET A 74 -7.42 -17.00 -3.01
CA MET A 74 -6.14 -16.35 -2.69
C MET A 74 -6.27 -15.43 -1.47
N ALA A 75 -7.38 -14.69 -1.35
CA ALA A 75 -7.63 -13.86 -0.17
C ALA A 75 -7.64 -14.67 1.14
N LEU A 76 -8.24 -15.87 1.13
CA LEU A 76 -8.22 -16.79 2.28
C LEU A 76 -6.79 -17.25 2.61
N ILE A 77 -6.02 -17.67 1.60
CA ILE A 77 -4.63 -18.08 1.78
C ILE A 77 -3.79 -16.96 2.39
N TYR A 78 -3.94 -15.72 1.91
CA TYR A 78 -3.22 -14.57 2.46
C TYR A 78 -3.63 -14.27 3.91
N GLN A 79 -4.90 -14.45 4.25
CA GLN A 79 -5.38 -14.27 5.62
C GLN A 79 -4.75 -15.29 6.56
N ASP A 80 -4.70 -16.56 6.17
CA ASP A 80 -4.10 -17.62 6.97
C ASP A 80 -2.59 -17.47 7.08
N PHE A 81 -1.92 -17.12 5.97
CA PHE A 81 -0.49 -16.81 5.98
C PHE A 81 -0.16 -15.67 6.94
N ARG A 82 -1.00 -14.61 6.98
CA ARG A 82 -0.82 -13.50 7.93
C ARG A 82 -0.92 -13.97 9.38
N LYS A 83 -1.92 -14.79 9.71
CA LYS A 83 -2.07 -15.35 11.07
C LYS A 83 -0.85 -16.18 11.45
N ASN A 84 -0.41 -17.07 10.57
CA ASN A 84 0.75 -17.93 10.81
C ASN A 84 2.03 -17.10 11.02
N ARG A 85 2.24 -16.07 10.20
CA ARG A 85 3.39 -15.16 10.36
C ARG A 85 3.35 -14.44 11.70
N GLN A 86 2.17 -13.99 12.14
CA GLN A 86 2.00 -13.35 13.44
C GLN A 86 2.33 -14.32 14.58
N LEU A 87 1.80 -15.55 14.54
CA LEU A 87 2.09 -16.59 15.53
C LEU A 87 3.60 -16.90 15.64
N LEU A 88 4.28 -17.02 14.50
CA LEU A 88 5.73 -17.22 14.46
C LEU A 88 6.50 -16.04 15.08
N THR A 89 6.05 -14.82 14.81
CA THR A 89 6.68 -13.60 15.35
C THR A 89 6.45 -13.50 16.86
N ASP A 90 5.24 -13.81 17.33
CA ASP A 90 4.89 -13.81 18.74
C ASP A 90 5.67 -14.90 19.49
N SER A 91 5.85 -16.08 18.88
CA SER A 91 6.66 -17.17 19.43
C SER A 91 8.13 -16.76 19.57
N LEU A 92 8.70 -16.17 18.53
CA LEU A 92 10.07 -15.63 18.55
C LEU A 92 10.23 -14.55 19.63
N LEU A 93 9.27 -13.65 19.77
CA LEU A 93 9.30 -12.61 20.80
C LEU A 93 9.19 -13.17 22.21
N ASN A 94 8.44 -14.25 22.41
CA ASN A 94 8.35 -14.92 23.70
C ASN A 94 9.64 -15.67 24.04
N GLU A 95 10.31 -16.27 23.05
CA GLU A 95 11.65 -16.88 23.25
C GLU A 95 12.73 -15.83 23.56
N LEU A 96 12.62 -14.62 22.99
CA LEU A 96 13.58 -13.54 23.18
C LEU A 96 13.33 -12.70 24.46
N LYS A 97 12.19 -12.87 25.12
CA LYS A 97 11.92 -12.21 26.40
C LYS A 97 12.57 -13.03 27.52
N PRO A 98 13.55 -12.48 28.25
CA PRO A 98 14.20 -13.15 29.38
C PRO A 98 13.22 -13.41 30.53
#